data_AF-A0AAV8W2F3-F1
#
_entry.id   AF-A0AAV8W2F3-F1
#
_cell.length_a   1.000
_cell.length_b   1.000
_cell.length_c   1.000
_cell.angle_alpha   90.00
_cell.angle_beta   90.00
_cell.angle_gamma   90.00
#
_symmetry.space_group_name_H-M   'P 1'
#
loop_
_entity.id
_entity.type
_entity.pdbx_description
1 polymer ?
#
loop_
_entity_poly.entity_id
_entity_poly.type
_entity_poly.pdbx_seq_one_letter_code
_entity_poly.pdbx_strand_id
1 'polypeptide(L)'
;MLDKLITALSDQIAIRNKVSKQLKVRYEMIVVTVVTIEKAPIEHYKRRKTPKYTVAQLENIPRCCRALRRLHFPGKFIIMDDEQYFTLSNSEIRGNDGFCTRNAEEAPDRVRFKGKVKFADKILVWCAISEAGVSQPYVGRVCDEAITADIYIERCLSKLRNFINTHNPNDEVMFWPDLASCHYARKERQNG
;
A
#
# COMPACT_ATOMS: atom_id res chain seq x y z
N MET A 1 40.18 -48.46 32.62
CA MET A 1 39.46 -48.52 31.32
C MET A 1 38.60 -47.29 31.11
N LEU A 2 37.90 -46.81 32.15
CA LEU A 2 37.14 -45.56 32.15
C LEU A 2 38.00 -44.31 31.87
N ASP A 3 39.17 -44.19 32.49
CA ASP A 3 40.02 -42.99 32.34
C ASP A 3 40.52 -42.77 30.91
N LYS A 4 40.88 -43.85 30.19
CA LYS A 4 41.27 -43.77 28.78
C LYS A 4 40.12 -43.31 27.88
N LEU A 5 38.89 -43.63 28.26
CA LEU A 5 37.67 -43.24 27.56
C LEU A 5 37.33 -41.75 27.81
N ILE A 6 37.56 -41.28 29.04
CA ILE A 6 37.39 -39.86 29.42
C ILE A 6 38.44 -38.99 28.74
N THR A 7 39.70 -39.43 28.65
CA THR A 7 40.76 -38.72 27.91
C THR A 7 40.45 -38.66 26.41
N ALA A 8 40.05 -39.78 25.80
CA ALA A 8 39.69 -39.81 24.38
C ALA A 8 38.49 -38.91 24.04
N LEU A 9 37.49 -38.84 24.92
CA LEU A 9 36.34 -37.93 24.77
C LEU A 9 36.75 -36.46 24.90
N SER A 10 37.66 -36.16 25.83
CA SER A 10 38.18 -34.80 26.04
C SER A 10 39.00 -34.32 24.84
N ASP A 11 39.78 -35.21 24.23
CA ASP A 11 40.56 -34.92 23.03
C ASP A 11 39.67 -34.73 21.80
N GLN A 12 38.59 -35.53 21.64
CA GLN A 12 37.61 -35.29 20.56
C GLN A 12 36.87 -33.97 20.71
N ILE A 13 36.54 -33.56 21.94
CA ILE A 13 35.93 -32.25 22.23
C ILE A 13 36.92 -31.12 21.90
N ALA A 14 38.20 -31.28 22.24
CA ALA A 14 39.24 -30.29 21.94
C ALA A 14 39.48 -30.14 20.42
N ILE A 15 39.49 -31.25 19.68
CA ILE A 15 39.62 -31.25 18.21
C ILE A 15 38.40 -30.58 17.56
N ARG A 16 37.18 -30.92 18.00
CA ARG A 16 35.95 -30.25 17.55
C ARG A 16 36.00 -28.75 17.76
N ASN A 17 36.46 -28.31 18.93
CA ASN A 17 36.59 -26.88 19.26
C ASN A 17 37.66 -26.17 18.43
N LYS A 18 38.76 -26.85 18.08
CA LYS A 18 39.83 -26.33 17.22
C LYS A 18 39.39 -26.21 15.75
N VAL A 19 38.65 -27.20 15.25
CA VAL A 19 38.02 -27.20 13.92
C VAL A 19 36.94 -26.10 13.81
N SER A 20 36.09 -25.93 14.83
CA SER A 20 35.13 -24.80 14.88
C SER A 20 35.80 -23.43 14.94
N LYS A 21 36.98 -23.29 15.58
CA LYS A 21 37.76 -22.04 15.59
C LYS A 21 38.40 -21.74 14.23
N GLN A 22 38.90 -22.75 13.52
CA GLN A 22 39.49 -22.57 12.18
C GLN A 22 38.41 -22.33 11.09
N LEU A 23 37.22 -22.92 11.23
CA LEU A 23 36.09 -22.69 10.32
C LEU A 23 35.40 -21.33 10.53
N LYS A 24 35.60 -20.66 11.68
CA LYS A 24 35.11 -19.30 11.97
C LYS A 24 35.75 -18.19 11.15
N VAL A 25 36.75 -18.48 10.31
CA VAL A 25 37.44 -17.48 9.47
C VAL A 25 36.96 -17.48 8.02
N ARG A 26 36.06 -18.38 7.59
CA ARG A 26 35.69 -18.51 6.17
C ARG A 26 34.22 -18.44 5.78
N TYR A 27 33.29 -18.19 6.71
CA TYR A 27 31.90 -17.90 6.34
C TYR A 27 31.40 -16.69 7.13
N GLU A 28 31.24 -15.60 6.40
CA GLU A 28 30.41 -14.41 6.65
C GLU A 28 29.84 -14.26 8.05
N MET A 29 30.45 -13.36 8.83
CA MET A 29 29.81 -12.78 10.00
C MET A 29 28.64 -11.88 9.55
N ILE A 30 27.47 -12.48 9.36
CA ILE A 30 26.17 -11.86 9.67
C ILE A 30 25.60 -12.61 10.89
N VAL A 31 26.40 -12.71 11.96
CA VAL A 31 25.96 -13.23 13.28
C VAL A 31 26.62 -12.44 14.42
N VAL A 32 27.07 -11.19 14.17
CA VAL A 32 27.66 -10.30 15.19
C VAL A 32 26.73 -9.12 15.51
N THR A 33 25.42 -9.30 15.35
CA THR A 33 24.43 -8.33 15.86
C THR A 33 23.31 -9.01 16.61
N VAL A 34 23.58 -10.13 17.29
CA VAL A 34 22.60 -10.80 18.14
C VAL A 34 23.02 -10.77 19.62
N VAL A 35 24.32 -10.76 19.92
CA VAL A 35 24.80 -10.96 21.31
C VAL A 35 24.97 -9.64 22.09
N THR A 36 24.96 -8.47 21.45
CA THR A 36 25.07 -7.15 22.14
C THR A 36 23.71 -6.49 22.39
N ILE A 37 22.59 -7.15 22.09
CA ILE A 37 21.23 -6.59 22.26
C ILE A 37 20.68 -6.91 23.66
N GLU A 38 21.16 -7.96 24.33
CA GLU A 38 20.64 -8.41 25.63
C GLU A 38 20.95 -7.46 26.81
N LYS A 39 21.80 -6.44 26.63
CA LYS A 39 22.22 -5.52 27.71
C LYS A 39 21.74 -4.07 27.56
N ALA A 40 21.02 -3.75 26.49
CA ALA A 40 20.41 -2.45 26.32
C ALA A 40 18.87 -2.61 26.37
N PRO A 41 18.13 -1.67 26.97
CA PRO A 41 16.66 -1.68 26.93
C PRO A 41 16.20 -1.35 25.50
N ILE A 42 16.29 -2.32 24.60
CA ILE A 42 15.91 -2.16 23.20
C ILE A 42 14.49 -2.71 23.05
N GLU A 43 13.53 -1.79 23.02
CA GLU A 43 12.14 -2.13 22.73
C GLU A 43 11.97 -2.44 21.24
N HIS A 44 11.34 -3.58 20.93
CA HIS A 44 11.04 -3.98 19.56
C HIS A 44 9.69 -3.39 19.11
N TYR A 45 9.74 -2.47 18.14
CA TYR A 45 8.53 -1.86 17.55
C TYR A 45 8.20 -2.43 16.17
N LYS A 46 6.92 -2.68 15.91
CA LYS A 46 6.44 -2.98 14.55
C LYS A 46 6.62 -1.75 13.65
N ARG A 47 7.19 -1.97 12.46
CA ARG A 47 7.32 -0.92 11.44
C ARG A 47 5.94 -0.41 11.05
N ARG A 48 5.74 0.91 11.08
CA ARG A 48 4.52 1.54 10.56
C ARG A 48 4.59 1.58 9.04
N LYS A 49 3.46 1.32 8.38
CA LYS A 49 3.35 1.52 6.94
C LYS A 49 3.40 3.04 6.68
N THR A 50 4.36 3.47 5.87
CA THR A 50 4.46 4.84 5.38
C THR A 50 4.77 4.80 3.89
N PRO A 51 4.25 5.73 3.09
CA PRO A 51 4.76 5.96 1.75
C PRO A 51 6.27 6.23 1.80
N LYS A 52 7.00 5.73 0.80
CA LYS A 52 8.43 5.99 0.65
C LYS A 52 8.62 7.36 0.00
N TYR A 53 8.69 8.40 0.81
CA TYR A 53 8.93 9.75 0.32
C TYR A 53 10.39 9.93 -0.12
N THR A 54 10.59 10.67 -1.21
CA THR A 54 11.91 11.22 -1.55
C THR A 54 12.23 12.43 -0.67
N VAL A 55 13.52 12.80 -0.57
CA VAL A 55 13.94 14.01 0.19
C VAL A 55 13.21 15.26 -0.31
N ALA A 56 13.08 15.40 -1.63
CA ALA A 56 12.34 16.50 -2.25
C ALA A 56 10.84 16.49 -1.87
N GLN A 57 10.20 15.32 -1.77
CA GLN A 57 8.81 15.24 -1.33
C GLN A 57 8.65 15.65 0.14
N LEU A 58 9.58 15.26 1.01
CA LEU A 58 9.55 15.63 2.43
C LEU A 58 9.67 17.14 2.65
N GLU A 59 10.41 17.84 1.80
CA GLU A 59 10.50 19.30 1.83
C GLU A 59 9.27 19.97 1.23
N ASN A 60 8.77 19.44 0.12
CA ASN A 60 7.67 20.05 -0.63
C ASN A 60 6.30 19.86 0.01
N ILE A 61 6.00 18.69 0.57
CA ILE A 61 4.67 18.39 1.13
C ILE A 61 4.29 19.41 2.21
N PRO A 62 5.12 19.70 3.25
CA PRO A 62 4.76 20.68 4.27
C PRO A 62 4.57 22.09 3.70
N ARG A 63 5.35 22.46 2.68
CA ARG A 63 5.23 23.76 2.00
C ARG A 63 3.91 23.86 1.25
N CYS A 64 3.56 22.84 0.46
CA CYS A 64 2.28 22.77 -0.25
C CYS A 64 1.10 22.77 0.72
N CYS A 65 1.15 21.98 1.80
CA CYS A 65 0.10 21.97 2.82
C CYS A 65 -0.10 23.34 3.47
N ARG A 66 0.97 24.08 3.76
CA ARG A 66 0.89 25.44 4.31
C ARG A 66 0.27 26.42 3.31
N ALA A 67 0.64 26.32 2.03
CA ALA A 67 0.06 27.15 0.97
C ALA A 67 -1.42 26.86 0.78
N LEU A 68 -1.81 25.59 0.72
CA LEU A 68 -3.21 25.16 0.62
C LEU A 68 -4.06 25.78 1.72
N ARG A 69 -3.63 25.62 2.98
CA ARG A 69 -4.35 26.16 4.15
C ARG A 69 -4.46 27.69 4.13
N ARG A 70 -3.42 28.41 3.71
CA ARG A 70 -3.36 29.87 3.84
C ARG A 70 -3.94 30.61 2.64
N LEU A 71 -3.85 30.03 1.45
CA LEU A 71 -4.13 30.75 0.19
C LEU A 71 -5.29 30.12 -0.58
N HIS A 72 -5.42 28.79 -0.56
CA HIS A 72 -6.34 28.10 -1.47
C HIS A 72 -7.65 27.68 -0.82
N PHE A 73 -7.67 27.34 0.47
CA PHE A 73 -8.89 26.96 1.18
C PHE A 73 -9.77 28.11 1.68
N PRO A 74 -9.23 29.26 2.13
CA PRO A 74 -10.07 30.31 2.70
C PRO A 74 -11.10 30.83 1.68
N GLY A 75 -12.39 30.74 2.05
CA GLY A 75 -13.50 31.29 1.26
C GLY A 75 -13.85 30.50 0.00
N LYS A 76 -13.32 29.28 -0.18
CA LYS A 76 -13.59 28.45 -1.35
C LYS A 76 -14.42 27.23 -1.01
N PHE A 77 -15.33 26.88 -1.92
CA PHE A 77 -16.05 25.63 -1.84
C PHE A 77 -15.20 24.51 -2.47
N ILE A 78 -14.69 23.62 -1.63
CA ILE A 78 -13.75 22.57 -2.07
C ILE A 78 -14.53 21.33 -2.49
N ILE A 79 -14.26 20.89 -3.72
CA ILE A 79 -14.76 19.62 -4.24
C ILE A 79 -13.57 18.73 -4.57
N MET A 80 -13.58 17.53 -3.98
CA MET A 80 -12.61 16.48 -4.25
C MET A 80 -13.33 15.35 -4.96
N ASP A 81 -12.66 14.65 -5.86
CA ASP A 81 -13.15 13.40 -6.45
C ASP A 81 -12.12 12.29 -6.29
N ASP A 82 -12.58 11.05 -6.40
CA ASP A 82 -11.71 9.87 -6.36
C ASP A 82 -12.36 8.69 -7.12
N GLU A 83 -11.51 7.77 -7.54
CA GLU A 83 -11.84 6.54 -8.26
C GLU A 83 -11.42 5.32 -7.44
N GLN A 84 -12.39 4.50 -7.04
CA GLN A 84 -12.10 3.25 -6.34
C GLN A 84 -12.55 2.04 -7.14
N TYR A 85 -11.65 1.07 -7.26
CA TYR A 85 -11.93 -0.23 -7.87
C TYR A 85 -12.27 -1.27 -6.78
N PHE A 86 -13.33 -2.03 -7.01
CA PHE A 86 -13.81 -3.11 -6.17
C PHE A 86 -13.78 -4.41 -6.99
N THR A 87 -13.08 -5.42 -6.49
CA THR A 87 -13.07 -6.74 -7.14
C THR A 87 -14.39 -7.48 -6.85
N LEU A 88 -14.97 -8.12 -7.86
CA LEU A 88 -16.17 -8.96 -7.68
C LEU A 88 -15.85 -10.27 -6.96
N SER A 89 -14.59 -10.69 -6.99
CA SER A 89 -14.10 -11.83 -6.23
C SER A 89 -13.70 -11.39 -4.82
N ASN A 90 -14.21 -12.09 -3.79
CA ASN A 90 -13.90 -11.89 -2.36
C ASN A 90 -12.41 -12.12 -1.97
N SER A 91 -11.51 -12.13 -2.95
CA SER A 91 -10.08 -12.35 -2.80
C SER A 91 -9.31 -11.15 -2.23
N GLU A 92 -9.92 -10.02 -1.92
CA GLU A 92 -9.19 -8.88 -1.34
C GLU A 92 -9.53 -8.62 0.13
N ILE A 93 -10.51 -9.33 0.68
CA ILE A 93 -10.83 -9.30 2.11
C ILE A 93 -9.73 -10.08 2.85
N ARG A 94 -8.76 -9.36 3.41
CA ARG A 94 -7.61 -9.91 4.17
C ARG A 94 -7.96 -10.98 5.21
N GLY A 95 -9.18 -10.98 5.73
CA GLY A 95 -9.66 -11.97 6.70
C GLY A 95 -9.92 -13.37 6.14
N ASN A 96 -10.09 -13.51 4.83
CA ASN A 96 -10.53 -14.76 4.19
C ASN A 96 -9.39 -15.54 3.49
N ASP A 97 -8.15 -15.07 3.63
CA ASP A 97 -6.97 -15.64 2.95
C ASP A 97 -6.25 -16.71 3.78
N GLY A 98 -6.73 -16.99 4.99
CA GLY A 98 -6.20 -18.04 5.86
C GLY A 98 -6.96 -19.35 5.68
N PHE A 99 -6.25 -20.46 5.74
CA PHE A 99 -6.84 -21.79 5.86
C PHE A 99 -6.25 -22.50 7.08
N CYS A 100 -7.07 -23.30 7.78
CA CYS A 100 -6.62 -24.08 8.93
C CYS A 100 -6.30 -25.50 8.50
N THR A 101 -5.08 -25.98 8.76
CA THR A 101 -4.69 -27.38 8.53
C THR A 101 -3.68 -27.84 9.58
N ARG A 102 -3.63 -29.16 9.84
CA ARG A 102 -2.60 -29.79 10.68
C ARG A 102 -1.28 -29.97 9.93
N ASN A 103 -1.33 -30.08 8.59
CA ASN A 103 -0.17 -30.18 7.72
C ASN A 103 -0.44 -29.39 6.43
N ALA A 104 0.41 -28.41 6.11
CA ALA A 104 0.26 -27.56 4.94
C ALA A 104 0.52 -28.29 3.61
N GLU A 105 1.27 -29.40 3.64
CA GLU A 105 1.61 -30.15 2.44
C GLU A 105 0.53 -31.15 2.02
N GLU A 106 -0.32 -31.59 2.95
CA GLU A 106 -1.47 -32.47 2.70
C GLU A 106 -2.73 -31.69 2.31
N ALA A 107 -2.72 -30.36 2.46
CA ALA A 107 -3.86 -29.53 2.08
C ALA A 107 -4.04 -29.55 0.55
N PRO A 108 -5.27 -29.75 0.05
CA PRO A 108 -5.53 -29.73 -1.38
C PRO A 108 -5.07 -28.41 -2.02
N ASP A 109 -4.55 -28.47 -3.25
CA ASP A 109 -4.03 -27.29 -3.97
C ASP A 109 -5.04 -26.14 -4.05
N ARG A 110 -6.34 -26.45 -4.19
CA ARG A 110 -7.43 -25.45 -4.18
C ARG A 110 -7.57 -24.66 -2.87
N VAL A 111 -7.01 -25.16 -1.77
CA VAL A 111 -7.00 -24.55 -0.44
C VAL A 111 -5.63 -23.89 -0.17
N ARG A 112 -4.55 -24.56 -0.60
CA ARG A 112 -3.16 -24.09 -0.42
C ARG A 112 -2.82 -22.91 -1.33
N PHE A 113 -3.32 -22.94 -2.57
CA PHE A 113 -3.02 -21.94 -3.59
C PHE A 113 -4.25 -21.13 -3.94
N LYS A 114 -4.10 -19.82 -3.81
CA LYS A 114 -5.10 -18.86 -4.26
C LYS A 114 -4.84 -18.50 -5.71
N GLY A 115 -5.71 -18.94 -6.61
CA GLY A 115 -5.69 -18.52 -8.00
C GLY A 115 -5.85 -17.00 -8.08
N LYS A 116 -4.85 -16.31 -8.67
CA LYS A 116 -4.96 -14.89 -9.01
C LYS A 116 -5.20 -14.78 -10.49
N VAL A 117 -6.39 -14.30 -10.86
CA VAL A 117 -6.65 -13.88 -12.24
C VAL A 117 -5.97 -12.53 -12.44
N LYS A 118 -5.15 -12.40 -13.49
CA LYS A 118 -4.35 -11.20 -13.77
C LYS A 118 -5.24 -9.97 -14.02
N PHE A 119 -6.43 -10.19 -14.57
CA PHE A 119 -7.46 -9.19 -14.78
C PHE A 119 -8.79 -9.74 -14.26
N ALA A 120 -9.05 -9.55 -12.96
CA ALA A 120 -10.33 -9.89 -12.38
C ALA A 120 -11.36 -8.81 -12.74
N ASP A 121 -12.61 -9.21 -12.94
CA ASP A 121 -13.72 -8.27 -13.09
C ASP A 121 -13.79 -7.32 -11.91
N LYS A 122 -13.78 -6.03 -12.21
CA LYS A 122 -13.86 -4.96 -11.21
C LYS A 122 -15.08 -4.10 -11.46
N ILE A 123 -15.66 -3.63 -10.37
CA ILE A 123 -16.55 -2.49 -10.38
C ILE A 123 -15.71 -1.27 -10.06
N LEU A 124 -15.81 -0.27 -10.91
CA LEU A 124 -15.28 1.04 -10.69
C LEU A 124 -16.38 1.92 -10.11
N VAL A 125 -16.07 2.63 -9.05
CA VAL A 125 -16.92 3.67 -8.48
C VAL A 125 -16.16 4.98 -8.52
N TRP A 126 -16.77 5.99 -9.14
CA TRP A 126 -16.32 7.37 -9.06
C TRP A 126 -17.36 8.18 -8.29
N CYS A 127 -16.91 9.06 -7.40
CA CYS A 127 -17.76 10.06 -6.77
C CYS A 127 -16.96 11.33 -6.45
N ALA A 128 -17.69 12.43 -6.31
CA ALA A 128 -17.16 13.69 -5.81
C ALA A 128 -17.76 13.99 -4.44
N ILE A 129 -16.99 14.62 -3.57
CA ILE A 129 -17.37 14.96 -2.20
C ILE A 129 -16.99 16.41 -1.89
N SER A 130 -17.80 17.03 -1.07
CA SER A 130 -17.60 18.37 -0.54
C SER A 130 -18.27 18.50 0.83
N GLU A 131 -18.23 19.68 1.44
CA GLU A 131 -18.96 19.95 2.68
C GLU A 131 -20.49 19.86 2.53
N ALA A 132 -21.02 20.04 1.32
CA ALA A 132 -22.46 19.95 1.04
C ALA A 132 -22.95 18.49 0.89
N GLY A 133 -22.03 17.54 0.77
CA GLY A 133 -22.35 16.12 0.64
C GLY A 133 -21.59 15.44 -0.50
N VAL A 134 -22.19 14.35 -1.01
CA VAL A 134 -21.60 13.47 -2.00
C VAL A 134 -22.39 13.57 -3.31
N SER A 135 -21.70 13.63 -4.44
CA SER A 135 -22.32 13.62 -5.76
C SER A 135 -22.98 12.27 -6.06
N GLN A 136 -23.81 12.25 -7.10
CA GLN A 136 -24.30 10.98 -7.61
C GLN A 136 -23.09 10.14 -8.07
N PRO A 137 -22.91 8.91 -7.57
CA PRO A 137 -21.80 8.08 -7.99
C PRO A 137 -21.97 7.64 -9.44
N TYR A 138 -20.85 7.50 -10.14
CA TYR A 138 -20.78 6.68 -11.34
C TYR A 138 -20.32 5.29 -10.96
N VAL A 139 -21.05 4.27 -11.42
CA VAL A 139 -20.71 2.86 -11.20
C VAL A 139 -20.59 2.20 -12.57
N GLY A 140 -19.37 1.79 -12.91
CA GLY A 140 -19.05 1.13 -14.18
C GLY A 140 -18.47 -0.25 -13.95
N ARG A 141 -18.83 -1.23 -14.79
CA ARG A 141 -18.09 -2.49 -14.84
C ARG A 141 -16.85 -2.27 -15.70
N VAL A 142 -15.71 -2.62 -15.15
CA VAL A 142 -14.42 -2.56 -15.83
C VAL A 142 -13.95 -3.98 -16.06
N CYS A 143 -13.97 -4.37 -17.33
CA CYS A 143 -13.21 -5.51 -17.83
C CYS A 143 -11.90 -4.93 -18.36
N ASP A 144 -10.85 -5.02 -17.54
CA ASP A 144 -9.44 -4.86 -17.93
C ASP A 144 -8.91 -3.43 -18.17
N GLU A 145 -9.72 -2.44 -18.54
CA GLU A 145 -9.26 -1.08 -18.88
C GLU A 145 -9.51 -0.02 -17.78
N ALA A 146 -8.47 0.73 -17.42
CA ALA A 146 -8.60 1.90 -16.53
C ALA A 146 -9.53 2.97 -17.13
N ILE A 147 -10.06 3.89 -16.31
CA ILE A 147 -10.83 5.03 -16.81
C ILE A 147 -10.02 5.77 -17.88
N THR A 148 -10.60 5.87 -19.07
CA THR A 148 -10.09 6.77 -20.11
C THR A 148 -10.63 8.18 -19.90
N ALA A 149 -9.92 9.18 -20.41
CA ALA A 149 -10.36 10.58 -20.33
C ALA A 149 -11.78 10.78 -20.92
N ASP A 150 -12.15 10.02 -21.95
CA ASP A 150 -13.46 10.12 -22.57
C ASP A 150 -14.58 9.61 -21.63
N ILE A 151 -14.35 8.48 -20.95
CA ILE A 151 -15.28 7.97 -19.93
C ILE A 151 -15.40 8.98 -18.78
N TYR A 152 -14.28 9.55 -18.33
CA TYR A 152 -14.29 10.56 -17.27
C TYR A 152 -15.11 11.80 -17.65
N ILE A 153 -14.90 12.34 -18.85
CA ILE A 153 -15.63 13.51 -19.34
C ILE A 153 -17.14 13.21 -19.46
N GLU A 154 -17.51 12.10 -20.07
CA GLU A 154 -18.91 11.79 -20.33
C GLU A 154 -19.67 11.38 -19.06
N ARG A 155 -19.05 10.57 -18.20
CA ARG A 155 -19.74 9.88 -17.10
C ARG A 155 -19.50 10.51 -15.73
N CYS A 156 -18.34 11.13 -15.51
CA CYS A 156 -17.96 11.71 -14.22
C CYS A 156 -18.17 13.22 -14.20
N LEU A 157 -17.61 13.96 -15.17
CA LEU A 157 -17.72 15.43 -15.19
C LEU A 157 -19.16 15.93 -15.33
N SER A 158 -20.01 15.21 -16.06
CA SER A 158 -21.44 15.53 -16.15
C SER A 158 -22.13 15.49 -14.78
N LYS A 159 -21.78 14.52 -13.94
CA LYS A 159 -22.28 14.38 -12.57
C LYS A 159 -21.68 15.43 -11.64
N LEU A 160 -20.40 15.73 -11.79
CA LEU A 160 -19.73 16.81 -11.05
C LEU A 160 -20.38 18.16 -11.32
N ARG A 161 -20.64 18.49 -12.60
CA ARG A 161 -21.32 19.74 -12.99
C ARG A 161 -22.71 19.85 -12.37
N ASN A 162 -23.49 18.77 -12.40
CA ASN A 162 -24.80 18.75 -11.75
C ASN A 162 -24.69 18.96 -10.24
N PHE A 163 -23.69 18.35 -9.60
CA PHE A 163 -23.44 18.51 -8.18
C PHE A 163 -23.08 19.96 -7.81
N ILE A 164 -22.18 20.59 -8.57
CA ILE A 164 -21.80 22.00 -8.42
C ILE A 164 -23.01 22.91 -8.55
N ASN A 165 -23.77 22.77 -9.63
CA ASN A 165 -24.93 23.62 -9.92
C ASN A 165 -26.04 23.48 -8.87
N THR A 166 -26.18 22.30 -8.27
CA THR A 166 -27.22 22.05 -7.26
C THR A 166 -26.87 22.67 -5.91
N HIS A 167 -25.60 22.62 -5.51
CA HIS A 167 -25.21 22.99 -4.16
C HIS A 167 -24.61 24.39 -4.06
N ASN A 168 -23.94 24.89 -5.12
CA ASN A 168 -23.14 26.13 -5.03
C ASN A 168 -23.09 26.91 -6.35
N PRO A 169 -24.19 27.58 -6.75
CA PRO A 169 -24.19 28.40 -7.96
C PRO A 169 -23.36 29.70 -7.83
N ASN A 170 -23.04 30.14 -6.60
CA ASN A 170 -22.46 31.48 -6.34
C ASN A 170 -21.09 31.46 -5.64
N ASP A 171 -20.59 30.30 -5.21
CA ASP A 171 -19.32 30.24 -4.49
C ASP A 171 -18.13 30.04 -5.44
N GLU A 172 -16.95 30.53 -5.03
CA GLU A 172 -15.71 30.23 -5.74
C GLU A 172 -15.37 28.75 -5.52
N VAL A 173 -15.61 27.92 -6.54
CA VAL A 173 -15.37 26.48 -6.49
C VAL A 173 -13.88 26.19 -6.70
N MET A 174 -13.28 25.46 -5.77
CA MET A 174 -11.97 24.84 -5.93
C MET A 174 -12.16 23.35 -6.20
N PHE A 175 -11.94 22.95 -7.45
CA PHE A 175 -11.88 21.54 -7.81
C PHE A 175 -10.47 20.97 -7.54
N TRP A 176 -10.41 19.85 -6.82
CA TRP A 176 -9.17 19.22 -6.39
C TRP A 176 -9.15 17.72 -6.74
N PRO A 177 -8.81 17.39 -8.00
CA PRO A 177 -8.68 16.01 -8.44
C PRO A 177 -7.35 15.39 -8.01
N ASP A 178 -7.26 14.07 -8.12
CA ASP A 178 -6.00 13.35 -7.94
C ASP A 178 -5.06 13.53 -9.15
N LEU A 179 -3.91 12.83 -9.14
CA LEU A 179 -2.92 12.93 -10.22
C LEU A 179 -3.12 11.89 -11.34
N ALA A 180 -4.29 11.27 -11.45
CA ALA A 180 -4.58 10.29 -12.48
C ALA A 180 -4.47 10.91 -13.87
N SER A 181 -3.90 10.15 -14.81
CA SER A 181 -3.64 10.63 -16.16
C SER A 181 -4.92 11.00 -16.93
N CYS A 182 -6.06 10.43 -16.54
CA CYS A 182 -7.35 10.76 -17.14
C CYS A 182 -7.70 12.24 -16.94
N HIS A 183 -7.39 12.86 -15.79
CA HIS A 183 -7.70 14.24 -15.38
C HIS A 183 -6.84 15.34 -16.01
N TYR A 184 -5.74 14.97 -16.67
CA TYR A 184 -4.82 15.93 -17.31
C TYR A 184 -4.68 15.70 -18.80
N ALA A 185 -5.60 14.93 -19.40
CA ALA A 185 -5.60 14.71 -20.83
C ALA A 185 -5.88 16.03 -21.55
N ARG A 186 -5.21 16.28 -22.69
CA ARG A 186 -5.34 17.57 -23.43
C ARG A 186 -6.78 17.97 -23.77
N LYS A 187 -7.71 17.01 -23.82
CA LYS A 187 -9.14 17.26 -24.06
C LYS A 187 -9.82 18.06 -22.93
N GLU A 188 -9.35 17.96 -21.70
CA GLU A 188 -10.01 18.58 -20.53
C GLU A 188 -9.64 20.05 -20.35
N ARG A 189 -8.46 20.48 -20.86
CA ARG A 189 -8.01 21.89 -20.76
C ARG A 189 -8.73 22.87 -21.69
N GLN A 190 -9.51 22.39 -22.66
CA GLN A 190 -10.17 23.26 -23.65
C GLN A 190 -11.61 23.67 -23.29
N ASN A 191 -12.21 23.06 -22.26
CA ASN A 191 -13.62 23.25 -21.89
C ASN A 191 -13.81 23.79 -20.45
N GLY A 192 -12.77 24.37 -19.85
CA GLY A 192 -12.77 24.98 -18.52
C GLY A 192 -12.86 26.49 -18.59
#